data_AF-A0A5K0WGQ9-F1
#
_entry.id   AF-A0A5K0WGQ9-F1
#
_cell.length_a   1.000
_cell.length_b   1.000
_cell.length_c   1.000
_cell.angle_alpha   90.00
_cell.angle_beta   90.00
_cell.angle_gamma   90.00
#
_symmetry.space_group_name_H-M   'P 1'
#
loop_
_entity.id
_entity.type
_entity.pdbx_description
1 polymer ?
#
loop_
_entity_poly.entity_id
_entity_poly.type
_entity_poly.pdbx_seq_one_letter_code
_entity_poly.pdbx_strand_id
1 'polypeptide(L)'
;AYNLYSMDIEMICATLCAGLYPNVLQCKRRGKRTAFYTKDVGKVDIHPSSVNAGIHLFPLPYMVFSDKVKTTSVFVRGSTNISDYTLLMFGGNLMPSRSGEGIEMLGGYLHFSASKSVLQLIQ
;
A
#
# COMPACT_ATOMS: atom_id res chain seq x y z
N ALA A 1 -29.75 -4.18 1.85
CA ALA A 1 -29.07 -4.26 3.15
C ALA A 1 -27.68 -3.62 3.00
N TYR A 2 -27.29 -2.69 3.88
CA TYR A 2 -26.05 -1.91 3.75
C TYR A 2 -24.78 -2.63 4.25
N ASN A 3 -24.92 -3.69 5.05
CA ASN A 3 -23.81 -4.38 5.73
C ASN A 3 -23.55 -5.80 5.18
N LEU A 4 -23.91 -6.07 3.92
CA LEU A 4 -23.81 -7.44 3.36
C LEU A 4 -22.37 -7.99 3.39
N TYR A 5 -21.37 -7.13 3.17
CA TYR A 5 -19.95 -7.49 3.13
C TYR A 5 -19.17 -7.03 4.37
N SER A 6 -19.83 -6.74 5.50
CA SER A 6 -19.17 -6.17 6.68
C SER A 6 -18.19 -7.13 7.40
N MET A 7 -18.15 -8.40 6.99
CA MET A 7 -17.23 -9.41 7.53
C MET A 7 -16.16 -9.83 6.51
N ASP A 8 -16.23 -9.30 5.28
CA ASP A 8 -15.24 -9.53 4.23
C ASP A 8 -14.09 -8.53 4.43
N ILE A 9 -12.97 -9.03 4.95
CA ILE A 9 -11.84 -8.19 5.35
C ILE A 9 -11.18 -7.56 4.11
N GLU A 10 -11.11 -8.30 3.02
CA GLU A 10 -10.58 -7.85 1.74
C GLU A 10 -11.40 -6.68 1.20
N MET A 11 -12.73 -6.76 1.26
CA MET A 11 -13.62 -5.68 0.84
C MET A 11 -13.49 -4.43 1.74
N ILE A 12 -13.31 -4.63 3.04
CA ILE A 12 -13.07 -3.52 3.98
C ILE A 12 -11.70 -2.87 3.70
N CYS A 13 -10.64 -3.67 3.54
CA CYS A 13 -9.30 -3.19 3.19
C CYS A 13 -9.29 -2.44 1.86
N ALA A 14 -10.04 -2.93 0.88
CA ALA A 14 -10.25 -2.27 -0.41
C ALA A 14 -10.91 -0.89 -0.25
N THR A 15 -11.98 -0.83 0.54
CA THR A 15 -12.68 0.43 0.85
C THR A 15 -11.76 1.41 1.60
N LEU A 16 -10.97 0.92 2.56
CA LEU A 16 -9.97 1.74 3.26
C LEU A 16 -8.89 2.26 2.30
N CYS A 17 -8.46 1.46 1.34
CA CYS A 17 -7.51 1.89 0.33
C CYS A 17 -8.07 3.02 -0.53
N ALA A 18 -9.32 2.91 -0.97
CA ALA A 18 -9.98 3.98 -1.74
C ALA A 18 -10.02 5.31 -0.95
N GLY A 19 -10.28 5.25 0.36
CA GLY A 19 -10.37 6.45 1.21
C GLY A 19 -9.02 7.03 1.65
N LEU A 20 -7.97 6.21 1.74
CA LEU A 20 -6.66 6.63 2.23
C LEU A 20 -5.63 6.86 1.11
N TYR A 21 -5.88 6.38 -0.10
CA TYR A 21 -5.02 6.70 -1.24
C TYR A 21 -4.93 8.23 -1.44
N PRO A 22 -3.73 8.81 -1.67
CA PRO A 22 -2.46 8.20 -2.07
C PRO A 22 -1.49 7.82 -0.94
N ASN A 23 -1.94 7.76 0.31
CA ASN A 23 -1.09 7.45 1.47
C ASN A 23 -0.76 5.95 1.53
N VAL A 24 0.28 5.55 0.80
CA VAL A 24 0.72 4.15 0.68
C VAL A 24 2.16 3.98 1.18
N LEU A 25 2.39 2.88 1.91
CA LEU A 25 3.71 2.39 2.31
C LEU A 25 4.09 1.15 1.51
N GLN A 26 5.34 1.08 1.07
CA GLN A 26 5.97 -0.15 0.62
C GLN A 26 6.54 -0.93 1.79
N CYS A 27 6.17 -2.21 1.89
CA CYS A 27 6.72 -3.17 2.84
C CYS A 27 7.84 -3.97 2.15
N LYS A 28 9.09 -3.77 2.59
CA LYS A 28 10.24 -4.53 2.08
C LYS A 28 10.83 -5.40 3.19
N ARG A 29 10.88 -6.71 2.96
CA ARG A 29 11.48 -7.64 3.92
C ARG A 29 12.99 -7.39 4.03
N ARG A 30 13.47 -7.24 5.26
CA ARG A 30 14.89 -7.06 5.62
C ARG A 30 15.23 -8.06 6.74
N GLY A 31 15.62 -9.27 6.32
CA GLY A 31 15.90 -10.37 7.25
C GLY A 31 14.66 -10.79 8.02
N LYS A 32 14.68 -10.60 9.35
CA LYS A 32 13.58 -10.93 10.27
C LYS A 32 12.58 -9.79 10.50
N ARG A 33 12.76 -8.62 9.86
CA ARG A 33 11.87 -7.46 10.01
C ARG A 33 11.42 -6.90 8.66
N THR A 34 10.32 -6.19 8.65
CA THR A 34 9.85 -5.39 7.51
C THR A 34 10.34 -3.95 7.64
N ALA A 35 10.85 -3.38 6.56
CA ALA A 35 11.16 -1.95 6.44
C ALA A 35 10.08 -1.25 5.61
N PHE A 36 9.68 -0.06 6.04
CA PHE A 36 8.61 0.71 5.42
C PHE A 36 9.18 1.93 4.69
N TYR A 37 8.62 2.21 3.52
CA TYR A 37 9.01 3.35 2.71
C TYR A 37 7.76 4.09 2.24
N THR A 38 7.77 5.41 2.29
CA THR A 38 6.81 6.31 1.64
C THR A 38 7.43 6.90 0.38
N LYS A 39 6.58 7.40 -0.53
CA LYS A 39 7.05 8.06 -1.76
C LYS A 39 7.91 9.29 -1.48
N ASP A 40 7.48 10.13 -0.55
CA ASP A 40 8.00 11.49 -0.36
C ASP A 40 9.13 11.58 0.67
N VAL A 41 9.10 10.74 1.71
CA VAL A 41 10.13 10.75 2.78
C VAL A 41 11.13 9.60 2.61
N GLY A 42 10.78 8.54 1.87
CA GLY A 42 11.55 7.31 1.88
C GLY A 42 11.29 6.52 3.16
N LYS A 43 12.34 6.09 3.86
CA LYS A 43 12.20 5.17 5.02
C LYS A 43 11.43 5.85 6.16
N VAL A 44 10.43 5.14 6.69
CA VAL A 44 9.65 5.55 7.87
C VAL A 44 9.49 4.36 8.82
N ASP A 45 9.11 4.65 10.06
CA ASP A 45 8.79 3.63 11.06
C ASP A 45 7.31 3.68 11.45
N ILE A 46 6.78 2.57 11.98
CA ILE A 46 5.43 2.54 12.55
C ILE A 46 5.47 3.21 13.93
N HIS A 47 4.53 4.11 14.19
CA HIS A 47 4.45 4.81 15.47
C HIS A 47 4.22 3.82 16.63
N PRO A 48 4.88 3.97 17.80
CA PRO A 48 4.74 3.04 18.93
C PRO A 48 3.31 2.83 19.44
N SER A 49 2.42 3.79 19.23
CA SER A 49 1.00 3.68 19.62
C SER A 49 0.15 2.88 18.64
N SER A 50 0.69 2.49 17.48
CA SER A 50 -0.04 1.66 16.51
C SER A 50 -0.05 0.21 16.97
N VAL A 51 -1.15 -0.50 16.71
CA VAL A 51 -1.24 -1.95 16.91
C VAL A 51 -0.17 -2.72 16.12
N ASN A 52 0.31 -2.12 15.02
CA ASN A 52 1.35 -2.70 14.16
C ASN A 52 2.79 -2.45 14.67
N ALA A 53 3.00 -1.69 15.75
CA ALA A 53 4.34 -1.35 16.23
C ALA A 53 5.16 -2.58 16.68
N GLY A 54 4.50 -3.59 17.22
CA GLY A 54 5.11 -4.84 17.66
C GLY A 54 5.25 -5.92 16.58
N ILE A 55 4.72 -5.67 15.37
CA ILE A 55 4.68 -6.67 14.31
C ILE A 55 5.94 -6.57 13.46
N HIS A 56 6.63 -7.69 13.28
CA HIS A 56 7.90 -7.74 12.56
C HIS A 56 7.77 -8.14 11.09
N LEU A 57 6.75 -8.94 10.76
CA LEU A 57 6.55 -9.47 9.41
C LEU A 57 5.12 -9.16 8.96
N PHE A 58 5.01 -8.71 7.72
CA PHE A 58 3.73 -8.40 7.10
C PHE A 58 3.61 -9.26 5.84
N PRO A 59 2.50 -10.00 5.68
CA PRO A 59 2.34 -10.93 4.57
C PRO A 59 2.17 -10.21 3.22
N LEU A 60 1.59 -9.01 3.22
CA LEU A 60 1.29 -8.27 2.00
C LEU A 60 2.32 -7.15 1.75
N PRO A 61 2.59 -6.81 0.48
CA PRO A 61 3.68 -5.91 0.11
C PRO A 61 3.42 -4.43 0.38
N TYR A 62 2.19 -4.03 0.71
CA TYR A 62 1.82 -2.62 0.88
C TYR A 62 1.00 -2.38 2.14
N MET A 63 0.99 -1.12 2.60
CA MET A 63 0.01 -0.66 3.58
C MET A 63 -0.59 0.66 3.12
N VAL A 64 -1.84 0.92 3.51
CA VAL A 64 -2.38 2.28 3.52
C VAL A 64 -2.30 2.85 4.93
N PHE A 65 -2.22 4.17 5.03
CA PHE A 65 -2.12 4.84 6.32
C PHE A 65 -2.91 6.13 6.42
N SER A 66 -3.32 6.49 7.64
CA SER A 66 -4.05 7.75 7.90
C SER A 66 -3.10 8.92 8.01
N ASP A 67 -2.16 8.87 8.96
CA ASP A 67 -1.36 10.03 9.33
C ASP A 67 0.13 9.73 9.36
N LYS A 68 0.89 10.75 8.97
CA LYS A 68 2.35 10.77 9.07
C LYS A 68 2.78 11.92 9.95
N VAL A 69 3.51 11.62 11.01
CA VAL A 69 3.96 12.60 12.01
C VAL A 69 5.48 12.60 12.09
N LYS A 70 6.07 13.79 12.24
CA LYS A 70 7.51 13.95 12.48
C LYS A 70 7.72 14.37 13.92
N THR A 71 8.45 13.55 14.68
CA THR A 71 8.90 13.89 16.03
C THR A 71 10.41 13.70 16.10
N THR A 72 10.90 12.62 16.71
CA THR A 72 12.32 12.19 16.67
C THR A 72 12.69 11.58 15.32
N SER A 73 11.74 10.87 14.70
CA SER A 73 11.78 10.33 13.34
C SER A 73 10.43 10.54 12.67
N VAL A 74 10.32 10.16 11.39
CA VAL A 74 9.03 10.15 10.68
C VAL A 74 8.32 8.85 10.96
N PHE A 75 7.14 8.96 11.55
CA PHE A 75 6.32 7.83 11.96
C PHE A 75 4.96 7.84 11.27
N VAL A 76 4.43 6.65 11.01
CA VAL A 76 3.07 6.46 10.51
C VAL A 76 2.14 6.00 11.64
N ARG A 77 0.99 6.67 11.76
CA ARG A 77 -0.10 6.36 12.70
C ARG A 77 -1.30 5.86 11.91
N GLY A 78 -1.93 4.78 12.38
CA GLY A 78 -3.02 4.08 11.69
C GLY A 78 -2.56 3.46 10.37
N SER A 79 -2.26 2.16 10.36
CA SER A 79 -1.84 1.44 9.15
C SER A 79 -2.57 0.12 8.99
N THR A 80 -2.91 -0.23 7.74
CA THR A 80 -3.56 -1.50 7.39
C THR A 80 -2.80 -2.14 6.24
N ASN A 81 -2.41 -3.42 6.38
CA ASN A 81 -1.69 -4.19 5.36
C ASN A 81 -2.67 -4.62 4.26
N ILE A 82 -2.34 -4.28 3.01
CA ILE A 82 -3.22 -4.47 1.85
C ILE A 82 -2.50 -5.17 0.70
N SER A 83 -3.27 -5.83 -0.15
CA SER A 83 -2.76 -6.50 -1.35
C SER A 83 -2.40 -5.50 -2.45
N ASP A 84 -1.63 -5.97 -3.41
CA ASP A 84 -1.43 -5.31 -4.71
C ASP A 84 -2.75 -5.14 -5.48
N TYR A 85 -3.62 -6.16 -5.50
CA TYR A 85 -4.93 -6.07 -6.15
C TYR A 85 -5.80 -4.94 -5.62
N THR A 86 -5.72 -4.68 -4.31
CA THR A 86 -6.44 -3.57 -3.69
C THR A 86 -6.02 -2.22 -4.29
N LEU A 87 -4.71 -2.02 -4.47
CA LEU A 87 -4.18 -0.82 -5.12
C LEU A 87 -4.53 -0.79 -6.62
N LEU A 88 -4.49 -1.93 -7.31
CA LEU A 88 -4.86 -1.98 -8.73
C LEU A 88 -6.32 -1.59 -8.97
N MET A 89 -7.23 -1.94 -8.06
CA MET A 89 -8.66 -1.64 -8.17
C MET A 89 -9.05 -0.24 -7.66
N PHE A 90 -8.49 0.17 -6.52
CA PHE A 90 -8.91 1.37 -5.78
C PHE A 90 -7.81 2.41 -5.60
N GLY A 91 -6.66 2.19 -6.24
CA GLY A 91 -5.60 3.18 -6.30
C GLY A 91 -5.90 4.28 -7.31
N GLY A 92 -4.83 4.91 -7.77
CA GLY A 92 -4.91 5.99 -8.75
C GLY A 92 -4.71 5.49 -10.17
N ASN A 93 -4.26 6.41 -11.02
CA ASN A 93 -4.11 6.14 -12.44
C ASN A 93 -3.09 5.03 -12.71
N LEU A 94 -3.52 4.01 -13.46
CA LEU A 94 -2.70 2.89 -13.89
C LEU A 94 -1.97 3.29 -15.17
N MET A 95 -0.65 3.47 -15.08
CA MET A 95 0.16 3.85 -16.23
C MET A 95 1.01 2.66 -16.67
N PRO A 96 1.12 2.36 -17.97
CA PRO A 96 2.13 1.41 -18.44
C PRO A 96 3.53 1.84 -18.00
N SER A 97 4.34 0.90 -17.52
CA SER A 97 5.72 1.19 -17.12
C SER A 97 6.54 1.70 -18.31
N ARG A 98 7.49 2.59 -18.03
CA ARG A 98 8.39 3.15 -19.04
C ARG A 98 9.33 2.08 -19.65
N SER A 99 9.55 0.96 -18.94
CA SER A 99 10.29 -0.21 -19.45
C SER A 99 9.47 -1.07 -20.42
N GLY A 100 8.14 -0.85 -20.49
CA GLY A 100 7.20 -1.71 -21.21
C GLY A 100 6.79 -2.98 -20.45
N GLU A 101 7.30 -3.17 -19.23
CA GLU A 101 7.02 -4.36 -18.41
C GLU A 101 6.27 -3.98 -17.12
N GLY A 102 4.94 -3.99 -17.19
CA GLY A 102 4.08 -3.83 -16.01
C GLY A 102 3.39 -2.47 -15.90
N ILE A 103 2.84 -2.22 -14.71
CA ILE A 103 1.99 -1.07 -14.40
C ILE A 103 2.67 -0.25 -13.30
N GLU A 104 2.60 1.06 -13.44
CA GLU A 104 3.09 2.02 -12.47
C GLU A 104 1.97 2.90 -11.93
N MET A 105 2.09 3.28 -10.66
CA MET A 105 1.30 4.35 -10.05
C MET A 105 2.21 5.34 -9.33
N LEU A 106 1.66 6.52 -9.05
CA LEU A 106 2.33 7.57 -8.28
C LEU A 106 3.70 7.96 -8.88
N GLY A 107 3.80 8.00 -10.21
CA GLY A 107 5.03 8.38 -10.90
C GLY A 107 6.16 7.36 -10.71
N GLY A 108 5.85 6.07 -10.83
CA GLY A 108 6.81 4.96 -10.73
C GLY A 108 7.15 4.53 -9.30
N TYR A 109 6.57 5.16 -8.28
CA TYR A 109 6.80 4.75 -6.89
C TYR A 109 6.24 3.34 -6.61
N LEU A 110 5.05 3.04 -7.12
CA LEU A 110 4.47 1.69 -7.08
C LEU A 110 4.65 1.07 -8.45
N HIS A 111 5.18 -0.15 -8.49
CA HIS A 111 5.41 -0.91 -9.72
C HIS A 111 4.85 -2.32 -9.54
N PHE A 112 4.02 -2.75 -10.49
CA PHE A 112 3.34 -4.03 -10.49
C PHE A 112 3.73 -4.79 -11.76
N SER A 113 4.21 -6.01 -11.60
CA SER A 113 4.41 -6.89 -12.77
C SER A 113 3.05 -7.32 -13.28
N ALA A 114 2.83 -7.18 -14.58
CA ALA A 114 1.59 -7.56 -15.24
C ALA A 114 1.91 -8.20 -16.58
N SER A 115 1.09 -9.18 -16.98
CA SER A 115 1.18 -9.77 -18.32
C SER A 115 0.69 -8.78 -19.37
N LYS A 116 1.10 -8.98 -20.62
CA LYS A 116 0.66 -8.14 -21.76
C LYS A 116 -0.86 -8.06 -21.88
N SER A 117 -1.56 -9.17 -21.61
CA SER A 117 -3.03 -9.21 -21.64
C SER A 117 -3.66 -8.32 -20.57
N VAL A 118 -3.09 -8.29 -19.36
CA VAL A 118 -3.57 -7.40 -18.27
C VAL A 118 -3.30 -5.94 -18.60
N LEU A 119 -2.15 -5.64 -19.20
CA LEU A 119 -1.83 -4.27 -19.65
C LEU A 119 -2.82 -3.76 -20.71
N GLN A 120 -3.26 -4.63 -21.61
CA GLN A 120 -4.23 -4.28 -22.65
C GLN A 120 -5.64 -4.02 -22.08
N LEU A 121 -6.01 -4.62 -20.95
CA LEU A 121 -7.31 -4.40 -20.29
C LEU A 121 -7.41 -3.04 -19.57
N ILE A 122 -6.27 -2.44 -19.26
CA ILE A 122 -6.17 -1.19 -18.50
C ILE A 122 -6.19 0.04 -19.44
N GLN A 123 -5.94 -0.16 -20.74
CA GLN A 123 -6.05 0.86 -21.79
C GLN A 123 -7.48 1.08 -22.23
#